data_AF-A0A8H7SFP3-F1
#
_entry.id   AF-A0A8H7SFP3-F1
#
_cell.length_a   1.000
_cell.length_b   1.000
_cell.length_c   1.000
_cell.angle_alpha   90.00
_cell.angle_beta   90.00
_cell.angle_gamma   90.00
#
_symmetry.space_group_name_H-M   'P 1'
#
loop_
_entity.id
_entity.type
_entity.pdbx_description
1 polymer ?
#
loop_
_entity_poly.entity_id
_entity_poly.type
_entity_poly.pdbx_seq_one_letter_code
_entity_poly.pdbx_strand_id
1 'polypeptide(L)'
;MSTFNNQNYLSDDDVVMDKPTKGEAKKYQEKQISDLKDLKLSIKLFIESKNKITLYQKRREALLENKILPALTKEFKIIYSLDQDKTTNIIRKKKYINKLFPNKNDATAFYKKHLQHLK
;
A
#
# COMPACT_ATOMS: atom_id res chain seq x y z
N MET A 1 55.60 20.84 -6.46
CA MET A 1 55.86 21.17 -5.04
C MET A 1 55.26 22.53 -4.77
N SER A 2 54.07 22.56 -4.15
CA SER A 2 53.39 23.80 -3.79
C SER A 2 53.28 23.88 -2.28
N THR A 3 53.94 24.88 -1.72
CA THR A 3 53.91 25.27 -0.32
C THR A 3 52.54 25.84 0.04
N PHE A 4 51.83 25.18 0.94
CA PHE A 4 50.67 25.76 1.62
C PHE A 4 51.16 26.48 2.87
N ASN A 5 51.20 27.79 2.77
CA ASN A 5 51.20 28.69 3.92
C ASN A 5 49.85 29.40 3.85
N ASN A 6 48.94 29.13 4.79
CA ASN A 6 47.86 30.07 5.03
C ASN A 6 47.60 30.18 6.53
N GLN A 7 47.71 31.42 6.98
CA GLN A 7 47.85 31.85 8.34
C GLN A 7 46.52 31.77 9.10
N ASN A 8 46.66 31.54 10.41
CA ASN A 8 45.68 31.86 11.45
C ASN A 8 44.93 33.16 11.18
N TYR A 9 43.61 33.11 11.24
CA TYR A 9 42.79 34.25 11.62
C TYR A 9 41.60 33.78 12.46
N LEU A 10 41.58 34.29 13.71
CA LEU A 10 40.42 34.64 14.53
C LEU A 10 39.64 33.46 15.15
N SER A 11 39.34 33.43 16.44
CA SER A 11 39.56 34.40 17.53
C SER A 11 39.14 33.69 18.82
N ASP A 12 39.81 34.02 19.92
CA ASP A 12 39.52 33.57 21.30
C ASP A 12 38.19 34.13 21.84
N ASP A 13 37.11 34.00 21.08
CA ASP A 13 35.78 34.01 21.66
C ASP A 13 35.45 32.54 21.92
N ASP A 14 35.92 32.07 23.07
CA ASP A 14 35.37 30.89 23.72
C ASP A 14 33.84 31.04 23.70
N VAL A 15 33.17 30.38 22.75
CA VAL A 15 31.80 29.95 22.96
C VAL A 15 31.91 28.94 24.09
N VAL A 16 31.91 29.46 25.31
CA VAL A 16 31.64 28.70 26.52
C VAL A 16 30.26 28.12 26.28
N MET A 17 30.22 26.93 25.68
CA MET A 17 29.06 26.07 25.71
C MET A 17 28.90 25.75 27.17
N ASP A 18 28.10 26.57 27.86
CA ASP A 18 27.74 26.35 29.25
C ASP A 18 27.30 24.90 29.35
N LYS A 19 28.08 24.11 30.10
CA LYS A 19 27.76 22.69 30.27
C LYS A 19 26.36 22.66 30.87
N PRO A 20 25.38 22.00 30.23
CA PRO A 20 24.01 22.02 30.71
C PRO A 20 24.01 21.63 32.17
N THR A 21 23.39 22.45 33.02
CA THR A 21 23.32 22.16 34.44
C THR A 21 22.69 20.78 34.62
N LYS A 22 23.03 20.05 35.70
CA LYS A 22 22.53 18.66 35.92
C LYS A 22 21.01 18.52 35.72
N GLY A 23 20.22 19.58 35.98
CA GLY A 23 18.78 19.62 35.75
C GLY A 23 18.37 19.72 34.27
N GLU A 24 19.11 20.46 33.44
CA GLU A 24 18.84 20.61 32.00
C GLU A 24 19.24 19.36 31.21
N ALA A 25 20.37 18.75 31.57
CA ALA A 25 20.79 17.47 30.98
C ALA A 25 19.77 16.35 31.26
N LYS A 26 19.19 16.32 32.47
CA LYS A 26 18.15 15.36 32.83
C LYS A 26 16.85 15.58 32.05
N LYS A 27 16.40 16.83 31.90
CA LYS A 27 15.23 17.17 31.07
C LYS A 27 15.42 16.80 29.61
N TYR A 28 16.62 17.00 29.07
CA TYR A 28 16.97 16.60 27.72
C TYR A 28 16.92 15.07 27.54
N GLN A 29 17.44 14.32 28.51
CA GLN A 29 17.38 12.86 28.51
C GLN A 29 15.94 12.34 28.63
N GLU A 30 15.12 12.94 29.49
CA GLU A 30 13.69 12.59 29.64
C GLU A 30 12.91 12.86 28.33
N LYS A 31 13.19 13.97 27.66
CA LYS A 31 12.62 14.29 26.34
C LYS A 31 13.03 13.25 25.29
N GLN A 32 14.31 12.91 25.20
CA GLN A 32 14.78 11.88 24.27
C GLN A 32 14.13 10.51 24.53
N ILE A 33 13.95 10.14 25.80
CA ILE A 33 13.25 8.91 26.17
C ILE A 33 11.78 8.97 25.73
N SER A 34 11.12 10.11 25.87
CA SER A 34 9.74 10.32 25.39
C SER A 34 9.66 10.19 23.87
N ASP A 35 10.53 10.90 23.15
CA ASP A 35 10.58 10.87 21.68
C ASP A 35 10.82 9.45 21.16
N LEU A 36 11.69 8.67 21.82
CA LEU A 36 11.92 7.26 21.50
C LEU A 36 10.70 6.37 21.78
N LYS A 37 9.93 6.65 22.84
CA LYS A 37 8.69 5.91 23.12
C LYS A 37 7.64 6.20 22.04
N ASP A 38 7.49 7.47 21.66
CA ASP A 38 6.56 7.87 20.62
C ASP A 38 6.93 7.27 19.27
N LEU A 39 8.22 7.30 18.90
CA LEU A 39 8.73 6.64 17.69
C LEU A 39 8.41 5.14 17.68
N LYS A 40 8.65 4.43 18.79
CA LYS A 40 8.33 3.00 18.91
C LYS A 40 6.83 2.74 18.74
N LEU A 41 5.99 3.58 19.32
CA LEU A 41 4.54 3.47 19.19
C LEU A 41 4.11 3.71 17.73
N SER A 42 4.62 4.74 17.07
CA SER A 42 4.33 5.04 15.66
C SER A 42 4.73 3.89 14.74
N ILE A 43 5.92 3.29 14.95
CA ILE A 43 6.38 2.12 14.18
C ILE A 43 5.43 0.93 14.38
N LYS A 44 5.03 0.66 15.63
CA LYS A 44 4.11 -0.42 15.94
C LYS A 44 2.76 -0.23 15.22
N LEU A 45 2.17 0.96 15.32
CA LEU A 45 0.90 1.28 14.66
C LEU A 45 0.99 1.18 13.14
N PHE A 46 2.12 1.60 12.56
CA PHE A 46 2.38 1.48 11.13
C PHE A 46 2.41 0.01 10.69
N ILE A 47 3.15 -0.84 11.40
CA ILE A 47 3.24 -2.28 11.11
C ILE A 47 1.87 -2.96 11.26
N GLU A 48 1.14 -2.68 12.33
CA GLU A 48 -0.20 -3.23 12.55
C GLU A 48 -1.17 -2.85 11.42
N SER A 49 -1.13 -1.59 10.99
CA SER A 49 -1.96 -1.10 9.88
C SER A 49 -1.62 -1.80 8.57
N LYS A 50 -0.32 -1.97 8.28
CA LYS A 50 0.14 -2.72 7.11
C LYS A 50 -0.34 -4.17 7.14
N ASN A 51 -0.24 -4.84 8.28
CA ASN A 51 -0.71 -6.22 8.44
C ASN A 51 -2.22 -6.35 8.22
N LYS A 52 -3.02 -5.39 8.72
CA LYS A 52 -4.47 -5.35 8.47
C LYS A 52 -4.77 -5.20 6.98
N ILE A 53 -4.10 -4.29 6.28
CA ILE A 53 -4.26 -4.10 4.83
C ILE A 53 -3.95 -5.40 4.09
N THR A 54 -2.83 -6.06 4.41
CA THR A 54 -2.46 -7.35 3.80
C THR A 54 -3.50 -8.44 4.08
N LEU A 55 -4.05 -8.51 5.29
CA LEU A 55 -5.11 -9.46 5.62
C LEU A 55 -6.37 -9.22 4.77
N TYR A 56 -6.79 -7.96 4.62
CA TYR A 56 -7.94 -7.62 3.79
C TYR A 56 -7.70 -7.95 2.31
N GLN A 57 -6.50 -7.70 1.80
CA GLN A 57 -6.12 -8.10 0.44
C GLN A 57 -6.23 -9.60 0.24
N LYS A 58 -5.67 -10.41 1.15
CA LYS A 58 -5.77 -11.88 1.12
C LYS A 58 -7.22 -12.36 1.16
N ARG A 59 -8.05 -11.78 2.02
CA ARG A 59 -9.48 -12.12 2.10
C ARG A 59 -10.22 -11.79 0.81
N ARG A 60 -9.93 -10.64 0.20
CA ARG A 60 -10.50 -10.22 -1.08
C ARG A 60 -10.12 -11.17 -2.21
N GLU A 61 -8.85 -11.55 -2.29
CA GLU A 61 -8.35 -12.54 -3.26
C GLU A 61 -9.01 -13.90 -3.04
N ALA A 62 -9.10 -14.38 -1.79
CA ALA A 62 -9.77 -15.64 -1.49
C ALA A 62 -11.25 -15.62 -1.87
N LEU A 63 -11.95 -14.49 -1.67
CA LEU A 63 -13.35 -14.36 -2.07
C LEU A 63 -13.51 -14.31 -3.59
N LEU A 64 -12.59 -13.66 -4.30
CA LEU A 64 -12.55 -13.65 -5.76
C LEU A 64 -12.39 -15.07 -6.31
N GLU A 65 -11.34 -15.77 -5.89
CA GLU A 65 -10.96 -17.09 -6.42
C GLU A 65 -11.94 -18.19 -6.03
N ASN A 66 -12.42 -18.20 -4.78
CA ASN A 66 -13.22 -19.32 -4.29
C ASN A 66 -14.73 -19.13 -4.44
N LYS A 67 -15.21 -17.90 -4.65
CA LYS A 67 -16.65 -17.62 -4.76
C LYS A 67 -17.03 -16.94 -6.06
N ILE A 68 -16.43 -15.79 -6.36
CA ILE A 68 -16.86 -14.96 -7.50
C ILE A 68 -16.54 -15.66 -8.83
N LEU A 69 -15.28 -16.05 -9.07
CA LEU A 69 -14.89 -16.67 -10.35
C LEU A 69 -15.61 -18.00 -10.62
N PRO A 70 -15.77 -18.91 -9.63
CA PRO A 70 -16.53 -20.13 -9.83
C PRO A 70 -18.01 -19.88 -10.15
N ALA A 71 -18.64 -18.91 -9.49
CA ALA A 71 -20.03 -18.53 -9.78
C ALA A 71 -20.16 -17.98 -11.21
N LEU A 72 -19.29 -17.03 -11.59
CA LEU A 72 -19.29 -16.47 -12.95
C LEU A 72 -19.02 -17.52 -14.02
N THR A 73 -18.15 -18.49 -13.74
CA THR A 73 -17.87 -19.60 -14.67
C THR A 73 -19.12 -20.45 -14.91
N LYS A 74 -19.91 -20.74 -13.86
CA LYS A 74 -21.17 -21.47 -14.00
C LYS A 74 -22.18 -20.69 -14.84
N GLU A 75 -22.35 -19.40 -14.56
CA GLU A 75 -23.23 -18.51 -15.33
C GLU A 75 -22.82 -18.43 -16.80
N PHE A 76 -21.51 -18.33 -17.07
CA PHE A 76 -20.99 -18.30 -18.44
C PHE A 76 -21.23 -19.59 -19.21
N LYS A 77 -21.18 -20.76 -18.55
CA LYS A 77 -21.56 -22.03 -19.16
C LYS A 77 -23.05 -22.07 -19.52
N ILE A 78 -23.91 -21.51 -18.67
CA ILE A 78 -25.34 -21.38 -18.97
C ILE A 78 -25.54 -20.48 -20.20
N ILE A 79 -24.90 -19.31 -20.23
CA ILE A 79 -24.97 -18.40 -21.38
C ILE A 79 -24.55 -19.12 -22.67
N TYR A 80 -23.46 -19.90 -22.62
CA TYR A 80 -22.98 -20.68 -23.75
C TYR A 80 -23.93 -21.81 -24.18
N SER A 81 -24.64 -22.43 -23.24
CA SER A 81 -25.63 -23.47 -23.57
C SER A 81 -26.87 -22.94 -24.28
N LEU A 82 -27.19 -21.66 -24.11
CA LEU A 82 -28.37 -21.03 -24.71
C LEU A 82 -28.18 -20.66 -26.19
N ASP A 83 -26.94 -20.55 -26.65
CA ASP A 83 -26.61 -20.14 -28.01
C ASP A 83 -25.18 -20.57 -28.33
N GLN A 84 -24.95 -21.33 -29.40
CA GLN A 84 -23.59 -21.77 -29.76
C GLN A 84 -22.83 -20.73 -30.60
N ASP A 85 -23.47 -19.65 -31.03
CA ASP A 85 -22.78 -18.58 -31.76
C ASP A 85 -21.78 -17.86 -30.84
N LYS A 86 -20.52 -17.83 -31.30
CA LYS A 86 -19.41 -17.27 -30.53
C LYS A 86 -19.56 -15.76 -30.34
N THR A 87 -20.04 -15.05 -31.35
CA THR A 87 -20.16 -13.58 -31.31
C THR A 87 -21.25 -13.17 -30.33
N THR A 88 -22.41 -13.82 -30.41
CA THR A 88 -23.56 -13.59 -29.54
C THR A 88 -23.23 -13.93 -28.09
N ASN A 89 -22.50 -15.01 -27.85
CA ASN A 89 -21.99 -15.35 -26.52
C ASN A 89 -21.08 -14.28 -25.92
N ILE A 90 -20.13 -13.76 -26.70
CA ILE A 90 -19.23 -12.70 -26.23
C ILE A 90 -20.04 -11.44 -25.86
N ILE A 91 -21.02 -11.06 -26.68
CA ILE A 91 -21.89 -9.90 -26.41
C ILE A 91 -22.70 -10.12 -25.13
N ARG A 92 -23.30 -11.31 -24.96
CA ARG A 92 -24.09 -11.65 -23.76
C ARG A 92 -23.23 -11.69 -22.50
N LYS A 93 -22.04 -12.30 -22.53
CA LYS A 93 -21.08 -12.30 -21.41
C LYS A 93 -20.71 -10.87 -21.01
N LYS A 94 -20.37 -10.00 -21.97
CA LYS A 94 -20.06 -8.57 -21.69
C LYS A 94 -21.27 -7.83 -21.09
N LYS A 95 -22.47 -8.03 -21.64
CA LYS A 95 -23.70 -7.41 -21.11
C LYS A 95 -24.00 -7.88 -19.69
N TYR A 96 -23.80 -9.16 -19.40
CA TYR A 96 -23.97 -9.72 -18.05
C TYR A 96 -22.98 -9.09 -17.07
N ILE A 97 -21.68 -9.07 -17.39
CA ILE A 97 -20.66 -8.47 -16.53
C ILE A 97 -20.94 -6.99 -16.29
N ASN A 98 -21.31 -6.22 -17.33
CA ASN A 98 -21.64 -4.80 -17.15
C ASN A 98 -22.81 -4.53 -16.20
N LYS A 99 -23.71 -5.50 -15.96
CA LYS A 99 -24.81 -5.37 -14.98
C LYS A 99 -24.35 -5.59 -13.54
N LEU A 100 -23.23 -6.28 -13.33
CA LEU A 100 -22.71 -6.59 -11.99
C LEU A 100 -21.92 -5.43 -11.38
N PHE A 101 -21.57 -4.42 -12.19
CA PHE A 101 -20.78 -3.28 -11.76
C PHE A 101 -21.57 -1.99 -11.92
N PRO A 102 -21.41 -1.03 -11.01
CA PRO A 102 -22.04 0.28 -11.13
C PRO A 102 -21.45 1.10 -12.29
N ASN A 103 -20.20 0.85 -12.65
CA ASN A 103 -19.48 1.54 -13.72
C ASN A 103 -18.96 0.56 -14.79
N LYS A 104 -19.09 0.95 -16.06
CA LYS A 104 -18.58 0.21 -17.21
C LYS A 104 -17.05 0.10 -17.24
N ASN A 105 -16.34 1.09 -16.72
CA ASN A 105 -14.87 1.05 -16.67
C ASN A 105 -14.38 -0.05 -15.73
N ASP A 106 -15.02 -0.17 -14.55
CA ASP A 106 -14.69 -1.20 -13.57
C ASP A 106 -15.04 -2.59 -14.08
N ALA A 107 -16.21 -2.75 -14.73
CA ALA A 107 -16.58 -3.98 -15.41
C ALA A 107 -15.53 -4.40 -16.46
N THR A 108 -15.05 -3.44 -17.25
CA THR A 108 -14.06 -3.70 -18.30
C THR A 108 -12.70 -4.07 -17.71
N ALA A 109 -12.25 -3.35 -16.68
CA ALA A 109 -11.01 -3.65 -15.99
C ALA A 109 -11.06 -5.04 -15.35
N PHE A 110 -12.17 -5.37 -14.68
CA PHE A 110 -12.41 -6.68 -14.10
C PHE A 110 -12.41 -7.79 -15.14
N TYR A 111 -13.12 -7.59 -16.26
CA TYR A 111 -13.18 -8.57 -17.35
C TYR A 111 -11.79 -8.86 -17.91
N LYS A 112 -11.02 -7.82 -18.24
CA LYS A 112 -9.66 -7.96 -18.79
C LYS A 112 -8.73 -8.69 -17.80
N LYS A 113 -8.81 -8.32 -16.52
CA LYS A 113 -7.89 -8.84 -15.51
C LYS A 113 -8.22 -10.27 -15.09
N HIS A 114 -9.49 -10.64 -15.03
CA HIS A 114 -9.92 -11.88 -14.37
C HIS A 114 -10.72 -12.85 -15.25
N LEU A 115 -11.35 -12.36 -16.32
CA LEU A 115 -12.31 -13.16 -17.09
C LEU A 115 -11.88 -13.44 -18.53
N GLN A 116 -10.87 -12.75 -19.05
CA GLN A 116 -10.42 -12.90 -20.44
C GLN A 116 -10.04 -14.35 -20.82
N HIS A 117 -9.59 -15.14 -19.83
CA HIS A 117 -9.17 -16.52 -20.02
C HIS A 117 -10.22 -17.57 -19.59
N LEU A 118 -11.35 -17.14 -19.00
CA LEU A 118 -12.42 -18.04 -18.59
C LEU A 118 -13.24 -18.46 -19.82
N LYS A 119 -13.09 -19.73 -20.19
CA LYS A 119 -13.80 -20.37 -21.31
C LYS A 119 -15.25 -20.68 -20.91
#